data_AF-A0A9D2GZU1-F1
#
_entry.id   AF-A0A9D2GZU1-F1
#
_cell.length_a   1.000
_cell.length_b   1.000
_cell.length_c   1.000
_cell.angle_alpha   90.00
_cell.angle_beta   90.00
_cell.angle_gamma   90.00
#
_symmetry.space_group_name_H-M   'P 1'
#
loop_
_entity.id
_entity.type
_entity.pdbx_description
1 polymer ?
#
loop_
_entity_poly.entity_id
_entity_poly.type
_entity_poly.pdbx_seq_one_letter_code
_entity_poly.pdbx_strand_id
1 'polypeptide(L)'
;MTSLLAAQVVARRVFSTLYIYLDIAFLVVLCALLFVKKRHLTLFFGLAGGVLYMLVDYGIFHLLTGSRHIEGGDLFWVLLWMSMSYGITNFVLLWVWMGKDRRAVEWTLLIFIWWIAAPMLASAFGQDFPTVAIWRETEGYHGYMALVLLAGYLFGILYNLRQKERGKRLPLLRLFAIGVAVQLAWELALLIGGIRSDGFSWEQKLNTLVVNSLLETNLGAVPIFCIYALVTARFLESGARRPAAAFSERVKEINLRSFRGMPLDEPAPVQSPVCVKEEAERRETGGL
;
A
#
# COMPACT_ATOMS: atom_id res chain seq x y z
N MET A 1 15.75 -18.23 31.62
CA MET A 1 15.68 -17.12 30.64
C MET A 1 15.43 -17.74 29.28
N THR A 2 14.16 -18.02 28.99
CA THR A 2 13.70 -18.57 27.71
C THR A 2 13.68 -17.44 26.69
N SER A 3 14.38 -17.62 25.58
CA SER A 3 14.44 -16.66 24.47
C SER A 3 13.04 -16.45 23.89
N LEU A 4 12.43 -15.32 24.24
CA LEU A 4 11.15 -14.82 23.71
C LEU A 4 11.32 -14.10 22.35
N LEU A 5 12.47 -14.23 21.68
CA LEU A 5 12.83 -13.39 20.52
C LEU A 5 13.18 -14.14 19.23
N ALA A 6 12.85 -15.43 19.09
CA ALA A 6 13.01 -16.11 17.81
C ALA A 6 11.88 -17.13 17.56
N ALA A 7 10.63 -16.67 17.58
CA ALA A 7 9.62 -17.38 16.80
C ALA A 7 9.94 -17.11 15.33
N GLN A 8 10.48 -18.09 14.60
CA GLN A 8 10.54 -18.02 13.15
C GLN A 8 9.12 -17.75 12.64
N VAL A 9 8.90 -16.59 12.04
CA VAL A 9 7.59 -16.22 11.49
C VAL A 9 7.46 -16.91 10.13
N VAL A 10 7.11 -18.19 10.10
CA VAL A 10 6.91 -18.89 8.81
C VAL A 10 5.65 -18.33 8.13
N ALA A 11 5.82 -17.53 7.09
CA ALA A 11 4.68 -16.99 6.36
C ALA A 11 4.16 -18.05 5.37
N ARG A 12 3.33 -18.98 5.85
CA ARG A 12 2.69 -20.03 5.03
C ARG A 12 1.34 -19.56 4.50
N ARG A 13 1.09 -19.85 3.22
CA ARG A 13 -0.19 -19.67 2.55
C ARG A 13 -0.60 -20.94 1.83
N VAL A 14 -1.89 -21.26 1.90
CA VAL A 14 -2.50 -22.40 1.21
C VAL A 14 -3.76 -21.91 0.50
N PHE A 15 -3.89 -22.22 -0.79
CA PHE A 15 -5.03 -21.79 -1.60
C PHE A 15 -5.25 -22.72 -2.79
N SER A 16 -6.49 -22.82 -3.26
CA SER A 16 -6.82 -23.55 -4.49
C SER A 16 -6.45 -22.73 -5.72
N THR A 17 -6.19 -23.38 -6.86
CA THR A 17 -5.92 -22.67 -8.12
C THR A 17 -7.12 -21.83 -8.60
N LEU A 18 -8.33 -22.13 -8.14
CA LEU A 18 -9.50 -21.27 -8.40
C LEU A 18 -9.30 -19.85 -7.85
N TYR A 19 -8.69 -19.72 -6.66
CA TYR A 19 -8.37 -18.41 -6.08
C TYR A 19 -7.47 -17.59 -7.02
N ILE A 20 -6.47 -18.23 -7.63
CA ILE A 20 -5.55 -17.59 -8.58
C ILE A 20 -6.34 -17.07 -9.80
N TYR A 21 -7.20 -17.89 -10.40
CA TYR A 21 -7.96 -17.49 -11.60
C TYR A 21 -8.94 -16.36 -11.32
N LEU A 22 -9.68 -16.45 -10.22
CA LEU A 22 -10.57 -15.40 -9.75
C LEU A 22 -9.81 -14.09 -9.57
N ASP A 23 -8.65 -14.15 -8.93
CA ASP A 23 -7.86 -12.97 -8.63
C ASP A 23 -7.23 -12.35 -9.89
N ILE A 24 -6.73 -13.16 -10.83
CA ILE A 24 -6.28 -12.68 -12.13
C ILE A 24 -7.41 -11.93 -12.86
N ALA A 25 -8.63 -12.48 -12.88
CA ALA A 25 -9.77 -11.84 -13.52
C ALA A 25 -10.07 -10.47 -12.86
N PHE A 26 -10.03 -10.40 -11.53
CA PHE A 26 -10.20 -9.14 -10.82
C PHE A 26 -9.09 -8.14 -11.13
N LEU A 27 -7.82 -8.55 -11.18
CA LEU A 27 -6.69 -7.67 -11.49
C LEU A 27 -6.81 -7.07 -12.89
N VAL A 28 -7.23 -7.88 -13.87
CA VAL A 28 -7.49 -7.40 -15.24
C VAL A 28 -8.61 -6.36 -15.23
N VAL A 29 -9.71 -6.61 -14.50
CA VAL A 29 -10.81 -5.65 -14.36
C VAL A 29 -10.37 -4.37 -13.67
N LEU A 30 -9.62 -4.47 -12.56
CA LEU A 30 -9.09 -3.31 -11.83
C LEU A 30 -8.18 -2.46 -12.74
N CYS A 31 -7.25 -3.10 -13.46
CA CYS A 31 -6.36 -2.40 -14.39
C CYS A 31 -7.14 -1.73 -15.53
N ALA A 32 -8.12 -2.42 -16.11
CA ALA A 32 -8.98 -1.86 -17.15
C ALA A 32 -9.80 -0.67 -16.63
N LEU A 33 -10.36 -0.76 -15.42
CA LEU A 33 -11.10 0.33 -14.79
C LEU A 33 -10.21 1.56 -14.55
N LEU A 34 -8.99 1.37 -14.03
CA LEU A 34 -8.03 2.45 -13.85
C LEU A 34 -7.68 3.12 -15.19
N PHE A 35 -7.44 2.32 -16.22
CA PHE A 35 -7.17 2.82 -17.57
C PHE A 35 -8.35 3.63 -18.14
N VAL A 36 -9.57 3.07 -18.12
CA VAL A 36 -10.78 3.74 -18.63
C VAL A 36 -11.10 5.02 -17.86
N LYS A 37 -10.81 5.06 -16.56
CA LYS A 37 -10.98 6.27 -15.72
C LYS A 37 -9.80 7.24 -15.82
N LYS A 38 -8.89 7.05 -16.78
CA LYS A 38 -7.70 7.88 -17.00
C LYS A 38 -6.83 8.02 -15.74
N ARG A 39 -6.78 6.96 -14.92
CA ARG A 39 -5.92 6.84 -13.73
C ARG A 39 -4.61 6.15 -14.09
N HIS A 40 -3.92 6.71 -15.09
CA HIS A 40 -2.75 6.08 -15.70
C HIS A 40 -1.58 6.04 -14.73
N LEU A 41 -1.34 7.11 -13.96
CA LEU A 41 -0.28 7.10 -12.96
C LEU A 41 -0.56 6.07 -11.86
N THR A 42 -1.80 6.00 -11.36
CA THR A 42 -2.21 4.96 -10.39
C THR A 42 -1.99 3.55 -10.96
N LEU A 43 -2.38 3.33 -12.22
CA LEU A 43 -2.19 2.05 -12.91
C LEU A 43 -0.71 1.68 -13.02
N PHE A 44 0.12 2.57 -13.57
CA PHE A 44 1.55 2.32 -13.73
C PHE A 44 2.26 2.14 -12.40
N PHE A 45 1.86 2.89 -11.37
CA PHE A 45 2.41 2.73 -10.04
C PHE A 45 2.00 1.41 -9.40
N GLY A 46 0.75 0.96 -9.60
CA GLY A 46 0.29 -0.37 -9.21
C GLY A 46 1.12 -1.48 -9.87
N LEU A 47 1.29 -1.41 -11.19
CA LEU A 47 2.10 -2.37 -11.94
C LEU A 47 3.57 -2.37 -11.47
N ALA A 48 4.14 -1.19 -11.23
CA ALA A 48 5.49 -1.05 -10.68
C ALA A 48 5.60 -1.68 -9.28
N GLY A 49 4.56 -1.57 -8.45
CA GLY A 49 4.45 -2.26 -7.17
C GLY A 49 4.48 -3.79 -7.32
N GLY A 50 3.75 -4.33 -8.30
CA GLY A 50 3.78 -5.75 -8.65
C GLY A 50 5.18 -6.24 -9.05
N VAL A 51 5.85 -5.48 -9.91
CA VAL A 51 7.24 -5.77 -10.32
C VAL A 51 8.20 -5.67 -9.14
N LEU A 52 8.08 -4.64 -8.30
CA LEU A 52 8.91 -4.49 -7.10
C LEU A 52 8.76 -5.68 -6.17
N TYR A 53 7.53 -6.14 -5.93
CA TYR A 53 7.27 -7.33 -5.13
C TYR A 53 7.91 -8.56 -5.74
N MET A 54 7.84 -8.73 -7.07
CA MET A 54 8.48 -9.85 -7.75
C MET A 54 10.01 -9.81 -7.62
N LEU A 55 10.63 -8.63 -7.73
CA LEU A 55 12.08 -8.46 -7.53
C LEU A 55 12.50 -8.84 -6.12
N VAL A 56 11.70 -8.51 -5.10
CA VAL A 56 11.98 -8.86 -3.72
C VAL A 56 11.70 -10.35 -3.47
N ASP A 57 10.53 -10.86 -3.86
CA ASP A 57 10.12 -12.23 -3.58
C ASP A 57 10.93 -13.26 -4.37
N TYR A 58 11.08 -13.06 -5.69
CA TYR A 58 11.85 -13.97 -6.52
C TYR A 58 13.34 -13.66 -6.48
N GLY A 59 13.73 -12.39 -6.60
CA GLY A 59 15.14 -12.00 -6.62
C GLY A 59 15.81 -12.19 -5.26
N ILE A 60 15.28 -11.59 -4.20
CA ILE A 60 15.92 -11.65 -2.88
C ILE A 60 15.60 -12.98 -2.20
N PHE A 61 14.33 -13.30 -1.99
CA PHE A 61 14.00 -14.45 -1.14
C PHE A 61 14.24 -15.81 -1.81
N HIS A 62 13.96 -15.93 -3.11
CA HIS A 62 14.22 -17.19 -3.81
C HIS A 62 15.68 -17.28 -4.30
N LEU A 63 16.16 -16.36 -5.14
CA LEU A 63 17.49 -16.50 -5.75
C LEU A 63 18.65 -16.20 -4.79
N LEU A 64 18.57 -15.14 -3.99
CA LEU A 64 19.69 -14.75 -3.12
C LEU A 64 19.73 -15.51 -1.79
N THR A 65 18.57 -15.75 -1.15
CA THR A 65 18.53 -16.37 0.19
C THR A 65 18.05 -17.81 0.19
N GLY A 66 17.46 -18.32 -0.90
CA GLY A 66 16.96 -19.69 -0.98
C GLY A 66 15.84 -20.03 0.01
N SER A 67 15.13 -19.01 0.55
CA SER A 67 14.20 -19.15 1.69
C SER A 67 12.74 -19.34 1.26
N ARG A 68 12.49 -19.53 -0.03
CA ARG A 68 11.15 -19.64 -0.62
C ARG A 68 10.88 -21.03 -1.15
N HIS A 69 9.77 -21.60 -0.72
CA HIS A 69 9.38 -22.98 -1.03
C HIS A 69 7.93 -23.05 -1.51
N ILE A 70 7.64 -24.02 -2.36
CA ILE A 70 6.30 -24.27 -2.92
C ILE A 70 6.02 -25.76 -3.05
N GLU A 71 4.75 -26.13 -2.87
CA GLU A 71 4.18 -27.43 -3.19
C GLU A 71 2.91 -27.22 -4.05
N GLY A 72 2.69 -28.12 -5.02
CA GLY A 72 1.46 -28.13 -5.82
C GLY A 72 1.41 -27.11 -6.98
N GLY A 73 2.54 -26.50 -7.38
CA GLY A 73 2.60 -25.57 -8.51
C GLY A 73 4.02 -25.14 -8.89
N ASP A 74 4.13 -24.34 -9.95
CA ASP A 74 5.39 -23.73 -10.36
C ASP A 74 5.70 -22.48 -9.51
N LEU A 75 6.91 -22.45 -8.94
CA LEU A 75 7.33 -21.37 -8.04
C LEU A 75 7.29 -20.01 -8.72
N PHE A 76 7.81 -19.91 -9.95
CA PHE A 76 7.93 -18.65 -10.65
C PHE A 76 6.55 -18.07 -10.97
N TRP A 77 5.64 -18.86 -11.55
CA TRP A 77 4.32 -18.39 -11.95
C TRP A 77 3.44 -18.03 -10.75
N VAL A 78 3.49 -18.81 -9.68
CA VAL A 78 2.74 -18.52 -8.46
C VAL A 78 3.30 -17.26 -7.78
N LEU A 79 4.62 -17.11 -7.68
CA LEU A 79 5.21 -15.88 -7.15
C LEU A 79 4.88 -14.68 -8.02
N LEU A 80 4.95 -14.79 -9.35
CA LEU A 80 4.61 -13.71 -10.26
C LEU A 80 3.17 -13.25 -10.03
N TRP A 81 2.20 -14.16 -10.05
CA TRP A 81 0.81 -13.82 -9.78
C TRP A 81 0.65 -13.16 -8.41
N MET A 82 1.21 -13.77 -7.38
CA MET A 82 1.09 -13.32 -6.00
C MET A 82 1.69 -11.92 -5.81
N SER A 83 2.87 -11.68 -6.37
CA SER A 83 3.53 -10.38 -6.38
C SER A 83 2.73 -9.34 -7.16
N MET A 84 2.21 -9.68 -8.35
CA MET A 84 1.37 -8.76 -9.13
C MET A 84 0.06 -8.44 -8.40
N SER A 85 -0.58 -9.44 -7.80
CA SER A 85 -1.82 -9.26 -7.05
C SER A 85 -1.65 -8.29 -5.88
N TYR A 86 -0.77 -8.65 -4.95
CA TYR A 86 -0.56 -7.86 -3.74
C TYR A 86 0.13 -6.54 -4.04
N GLY A 87 1.08 -6.53 -4.97
CA GLY A 87 1.78 -5.32 -5.39
C GLY A 87 0.83 -4.33 -6.05
N ILE A 88 0.03 -4.74 -7.05
CA ILE A 88 -0.93 -3.85 -7.71
C ILE A 88 -1.94 -3.31 -6.69
N THR A 89 -2.61 -4.18 -5.94
CA THR A 89 -3.69 -3.77 -5.05
C THR A 89 -3.21 -2.85 -3.93
N ASN A 90 -2.08 -3.17 -3.29
CA ASN A 90 -1.49 -2.31 -2.25
C ASN A 90 -1.03 -0.97 -2.82
N PHE A 91 -0.30 -0.97 -3.95
CA PHE A 91 0.26 0.27 -4.50
C PHE A 91 -0.81 1.19 -5.09
N VAL A 92 -1.89 0.63 -5.64
CA VAL A 92 -3.08 1.40 -6.03
C VAL A 92 -3.69 2.10 -4.82
N LEU A 93 -3.91 1.39 -3.70
CA LEU A 93 -4.45 2.00 -2.48
C LEU A 93 -3.51 3.07 -1.93
N LEU A 94 -2.22 2.79 -1.83
CA LEU A 94 -1.23 3.77 -1.36
C LEU A 94 -1.28 5.04 -2.20
N TRP A 95 -1.27 4.92 -3.53
CA TRP A 95 -1.26 6.07 -4.44
C TRP A 95 -2.53 6.92 -4.31
N VAL A 96 -3.68 6.26 -4.32
CA VAL A 96 -5.01 6.87 -4.20
C VAL A 96 -5.16 7.64 -2.88
N TRP A 97 -4.73 7.05 -1.76
CA TRP A 97 -4.80 7.70 -0.44
C TRP A 97 -3.75 8.80 -0.25
N MET A 98 -2.53 8.64 -0.78
CA MET A 98 -1.51 9.69 -0.75
C MET A 98 -1.94 10.93 -1.54
N GLY A 99 -2.60 10.73 -2.67
CA GLY A 99 -3.15 11.79 -3.50
C GLY A 99 -4.42 12.45 -2.97
N LYS A 100 -5.04 11.85 -1.93
CA LYS A 100 -6.37 12.23 -1.42
C LYS A 100 -7.41 12.22 -2.54
N ASP A 101 -7.44 11.12 -3.29
CA ASP A 101 -8.38 10.95 -4.40
C ASP A 101 -9.83 11.10 -3.94
N ARG A 102 -10.63 11.81 -4.72
CA ARG A 102 -12.07 11.97 -4.48
C ARG A 102 -12.83 10.64 -4.44
N ARG A 103 -12.34 9.64 -5.18
CA ARG A 103 -12.91 8.29 -5.29
C ARG A 103 -12.15 7.26 -4.45
N ALA A 104 -11.36 7.72 -3.46
CA ALA A 104 -10.56 6.83 -2.63
C ALA A 104 -11.40 5.76 -1.93
N VAL A 105 -12.62 6.11 -1.53
CA VAL A 105 -13.55 5.18 -0.88
C VAL A 105 -13.96 4.07 -1.84
N GLU A 106 -14.39 4.39 -3.07
CA GLU A 106 -14.83 3.39 -4.04
C GLU A 106 -13.69 2.46 -4.45
N TRP A 107 -12.49 2.98 -4.68
CA TRP A 107 -11.32 2.14 -4.97
C TRP A 107 -10.96 1.24 -3.78
N THR A 108 -11.04 1.78 -2.56
CA THR A 108 -10.78 1.01 -1.34
C THR A 108 -11.80 -0.11 -1.16
N LEU A 109 -13.09 0.20 -1.29
CA LEU A 109 -14.15 -0.79 -1.15
C LEU A 109 -14.05 -1.86 -2.23
N LEU A 110 -13.77 -1.50 -3.49
CA LEU A 110 -13.60 -2.45 -4.57
C LEU A 110 -12.51 -3.49 -4.24
N ILE A 111 -11.33 -3.02 -3.80
CA ILE A 111 -10.20 -3.89 -3.46
C ILE A 111 -10.46 -4.69 -2.18
N PHE A 112 -11.00 -4.05 -1.14
CA PHE A 112 -11.19 -4.68 0.15
C PHE A 112 -12.29 -5.75 0.14
N ILE A 113 -13.42 -5.46 -0.54
CA ILE A 113 -14.47 -6.44 -0.76
C ILE A 113 -13.92 -7.62 -1.55
N TRP A 114 -13.09 -7.37 -2.56
CA TRP A 114 -12.46 -8.45 -3.32
C TRP A 114 -11.53 -9.32 -2.46
N TRP A 115 -10.67 -8.71 -1.65
CA TRP A 115 -9.77 -9.46 -0.77
C TRP A 115 -10.50 -10.39 0.20
N ILE A 116 -11.73 -10.04 0.61
CA ILE A 116 -12.57 -10.91 1.44
C ILE A 116 -13.34 -11.92 0.59
N ALA A 117 -13.95 -11.48 -0.52
CA ALA A 117 -14.82 -12.32 -1.33
C ALA A 117 -14.04 -13.43 -2.05
N ALA A 118 -12.88 -13.13 -2.63
CA ALA A 118 -12.09 -14.08 -3.41
C ALA A 118 -11.69 -15.35 -2.65
N PRO A 119 -11.10 -15.30 -1.43
CA PRO A 119 -10.80 -16.50 -0.66
C PRO A 119 -12.08 -17.28 -0.27
N MET A 120 -13.16 -16.58 0.07
CA MET A 120 -14.42 -17.23 0.46
C MET A 120 -15.09 -17.95 -0.72
N LEU A 121 -15.08 -17.32 -1.91
CA LEU A 121 -15.55 -17.94 -3.15
C LEU A 121 -14.69 -19.16 -3.51
N ALA A 122 -13.37 -19.05 -3.39
CA ALA A 122 -12.46 -20.16 -3.63
C ALA A 122 -12.67 -21.31 -2.63
N SER A 123 -12.97 -21.01 -1.37
CA SER A 123 -13.30 -22.03 -0.36
C SER A 123 -14.63 -22.73 -0.66
N ALA A 124 -15.63 -22.00 -1.16
CA ALA A 124 -16.96 -22.54 -1.44
C ALA A 124 -17.00 -23.36 -2.74
N PHE A 125 -16.27 -22.93 -3.77
CA PHE A 125 -16.39 -23.49 -5.13
C PHE A 125 -15.10 -24.13 -5.66
N GLY A 126 -14.02 -24.12 -4.88
CA GLY A 126 -12.68 -24.55 -5.32
C GLY A 126 -12.27 -25.95 -4.90
N GLN A 127 -13.18 -26.79 -4.40
CA GLN A 127 -12.84 -28.12 -3.85
C GLN A 127 -12.21 -29.06 -4.90
N ASP A 128 -12.65 -28.96 -6.15
CA ASP A 128 -12.14 -29.80 -7.25
C ASP A 128 -10.87 -29.21 -7.92
N PHE A 129 -10.40 -28.06 -7.44
CA PHE A 129 -9.21 -27.41 -7.97
C PHE A 129 -7.96 -27.83 -7.19
N PRO A 130 -6.81 -28.03 -7.87
CA PRO A 130 -5.55 -28.32 -7.19
C PRO A 130 -5.20 -27.26 -6.13
N THR A 131 -4.55 -27.69 -5.07
CA THR A 131 -4.10 -26.82 -3.98
C THR A 131 -2.61 -26.49 -4.14
N VAL A 132 -2.29 -25.22 -3.93
CA VAL A 132 -0.92 -24.71 -3.86
C VAL A 132 -0.62 -24.31 -2.43
N ALA A 133 0.53 -24.76 -1.91
CA ALA A 133 1.07 -24.30 -0.65
C ALA A 133 2.39 -23.59 -0.88
N ILE A 134 2.54 -22.37 -0.36
CA ILE A 134 3.76 -21.57 -0.49
C ILE A 134 4.15 -20.99 0.87
N TRP A 135 5.43 -21.05 1.21
CA TRP A 135 5.92 -20.48 2.46
C TRP A 135 7.31 -19.87 2.33
N ARG A 136 7.66 -19.09 3.35
CA ARG A 136 8.97 -18.47 3.49
C ARG A 136 9.50 -18.64 4.91
N GLU A 137 10.78 -18.95 5.00
CA GLU A 137 11.54 -18.93 6.26
C GLU A 137 12.11 -17.53 6.52
N THR A 138 11.91 -17.02 7.74
CA THR A 138 12.12 -15.60 8.08
C THR A 138 13.23 -15.38 9.09
N GLU A 139 14.43 -15.84 8.79
CA GLU A 139 15.55 -15.57 9.69
C GLU A 139 16.16 -14.18 9.42
N GLY A 140 16.10 -13.29 10.42
CA GLY A 140 16.85 -12.02 10.49
C GLY A 140 16.36 -10.84 9.63
N TYR A 141 15.53 -11.05 8.59
CA TYR A 141 15.21 -9.96 7.63
C TYR A 141 14.37 -8.80 8.22
N HIS A 142 13.59 -9.06 9.28
CA HIS A 142 12.83 -8.00 9.98
C HIS A 142 13.73 -6.89 10.54
N GLY A 143 14.96 -7.22 10.94
CA GLY A 143 15.93 -6.22 11.40
C GLY A 143 16.31 -5.23 10.29
N TYR A 144 16.59 -5.74 9.08
CA TYR A 144 16.89 -4.89 7.92
C TYR A 144 15.69 -4.02 7.52
N MET A 145 14.48 -4.57 7.56
CA MET A 145 13.28 -3.78 7.30
C MET A 145 13.07 -2.68 8.36
N ALA A 146 13.34 -2.95 9.64
CA ALA A 146 13.28 -1.94 10.68
C ALA A 146 14.30 -0.81 10.45
N LEU A 147 15.51 -1.12 9.95
CA LEU A 147 16.51 -0.11 9.58
C LEU A 147 16.02 0.78 8.44
N VAL A 148 15.41 0.21 7.40
CA VAL A 148 14.86 0.97 6.26
C VAL A 148 13.69 1.84 6.71
N LEU A 149 12.79 1.31 7.54
CA LEU A 149 11.70 2.08 8.16
C LEU A 149 12.25 3.27 8.95
N LEU A 150 13.23 3.03 9.83
CA LEU A 150 13.88 4.07 10.63
C LEU A 150 14.52 5.12 9.73
N ALA A 151 15.27 4.72 8.71
CA ALA A 151 15.93 5.64 7.78
C ALA A 151 14.90 6.52 7.04
N GLY A 152 13.81 5.93 6.55
CA GLY A 152 12.75 6.64 5.84
C GLY A 152 12.05 7.67 6.72
N TYR A 153 11.62 7.28 7.93
CA TYR A 153 10.96 8.20 8.85
C TYR A 153 11.93 9.24 9.44
N LEU A 154 13.17 8.87 9.75
CA LEU A 154 14.18 9.82 10.22
C LEU A 154 14.46 10.89 9.16
N PHE A 155 14.62 10.49 7.89
CA PHE A 155 14.72 11.43 6.77
C PHE A 155 13.53 12.39 6.75
N GLY A 156 12.30 11.87 6.84
CA GLY A 156 11.09 12.69 6.81
C GLY A 156 10.97 13.64 8.01
N ILE A 157 11.37 13.20 9.20
CA ILE A 157 11.40 14.02 10.42
C ILE A 157 12.43 15.15 10.26
N LEU A 158 13.65 14.83 9.84
CA LEU A 158 14.71 15.80 9.63
C LEU A 158 14.36 16.83 8.54
N TYR A 159 13.68 16.39 7.47
CA TYR A 159 13.13 17.29 6.46
C TYR A 159 12.09 18.25 7.06
N ASN A 160 11.15 17.74 7.87
CA ASN A 160 10.13 18.56 8.50
C ASN A 160 10.67 19.56 9.52
N LEU A 161 11.70 19.19 10.28
CA LEU A 161 12.37 20.07 11.25
C LEU A 161 13.07 21.24 10.56
N ARG A 162 13.63 21.02 9.37
CA ARG A 162 14.24 22.10 8.55
C ARG A 162 13.20 22.97 7.85
N GLN A 163 11.94 22.53 7.77
CA GLN A 163 10.92 23.22 6.99
C GLN A 163 10.15 24.26 7.81
N LYS A 164 10.35 25.53 7.44
CA LYS A 164 9.73 26.70 8.09
C LYS A 164 8.22 26.79 7.83
N GLU A 165 7.81 26.54 6.59
CA GLU A 165 6.41 26.60 6.20
C GLU A 165 5.69 25.27 6.48
N ARG A 166 4.68 25.29 7.36
CA ARG A 166 3.95 24.07 7.76
C ARG A 166 3.32 23.32 6.59
N GLY A 167 2.81 24.04 5.59
CA GLY A 167 2.19 23.44 4.40
C GLY A 167 3.14 22.56 3.58
N LYS A 168 4.46 22.84 3.63
CA LYS A 168 5.49 22.12 2.86
C LYS A 168 6.07 20.91 3.57
N ARG A 169 5.59 20.59 4.78
CA ARG A 169 6.03 19.44 5.57
C ARG A 169 5.43 18.15 5.03
N LEU A 170 6.19 17.06 5.11
CA LEU A 170 5.68 15.72 4.82
C LEU A 170 4.62 15.35 5.89
N PRO A 171 3.46 14.82 5.50
CA PRO A 171 2.37 14.49 6.41
C PRO A 171 2.61 13.13 7.09
N LEU A 172 3.70 13.01 7.86
CA LEU A 172 4.23 11.73 8.36
C LEU A 172 3.19 10.86 9.09
N LEU A 173 2.36 11.46 9.96
CA LEU A 173 1.32 10.72 10.67
C LEU A 173 0.28 10.12 9.71
N ARG A 174 -0.08 10.85 8.65
CA ARG A 174 -0.98 10.34 7.61
C ARG A 174 -0.34 9.22 6.83
N LEU A 175 0.94 9.35 6.46
CA LEU A 175 1.66 8.30 5.73
C LEU A 175 1.75 7.02 6.54
N PHE A 176 2.06 7.14 7.83
CA PHE A 176 2.05 6.02 8.77
C PHE A 176 0.67 5.37 8.87
N ALA A 177 -0.39 6.16 9.09
CA ALA A 177 -1.74 5.64 9.18
C ALA A 177 -2.18 4.93 7.88
N ILE A 178 -1.85 5.47 6.71
CA ILE A 178 -2.14 4.84 5.41
C ILE A 178 -1.41 3.50 5.30
N GLY A 179 -0.12 3.45 5.62
CA GLY A 179 0.65 2.22 5.50
C GLY A 179 0.18 1.13 6.46
N VAL A 180 -0.12 1.48 7.72
CA VAL A 180 -0.77 0.56 8.67
C VAL A 180 -2.11 0.07 8.15
N ALA A 181 -2.97 0.98 7.68
CA ALA A 181 -4.33 0.63 7.27
C ALA A 181 -4.36 -0.32 6.06
N VAL A 182 -3.55 -0.04 5.03
CA VAL A 182 -3.50 -0.88 3.81
C VAL A 182 -3.00 -2.28 4.15
N GLN A 183 -1.92 -2.40 4.91
CA GLN A 183 -1.37 -3.70 5.27
C GLN A 183 -2.31 -4.46 6.22
N LEU A 184 -2.86 -3.78 7.23
CA LEU A 184 -3.78 -4.41 8.18
C LEU A 184 -5.02 -4.93 7.47
N ALA A 185 -5.59 -4.13 6.57
CA ALA A 185 -6.74 -4.53 5.75
C ALA A 185 -6.43 -5.80 4.94
N TRP A 186 -5.29 -5.82 4.26
CA TRP A 186 -4.88 -6.96 3.45
C TRP A 186 -4.62 -8.22 4.28
N GLU A 187 -3.82 -8.12 5.34
CA GLU A 187 -3.49 -9.25 6.22
C GLU A 187 -4.75 -9.80 6.91
N LEU A 188 -5.65 -8.92 7.34
CA LEU A 188 -6.91 -9.31 7.97
C LEU A 188 -7.81 -10.06 6.98
N ALA A 189 -7.92 -9.60 5.74
CA ALA A 189 -8.73 -10.26 4.72
C ALA A 189 -8.19 -11.66 4.39
N LEU A 190 -6.87 -11.83 4.27
CA LEU A 190 -6.25 -13.15 4.07
C LEU A 190 -6.40 -14.07 5.28
N LEU A 191 -6.35 -13.52 6.50
CA LEU A 191 -6.55 -14.27 7.73
C LEU A 191 -7.99 -14.76 7.86
N ILE A 192 -8.97 -13.90 7.60
CA ILE A 192 -10.41 -14.24 7.62
C ILE A 192 -10.72 -15.27 6.52
N GLY A 193 -10.11 -15.11 5.34
CA GLY A 193 -10.27 -16.02 4.22
C GLY A 193 -9.62 -17.40 4.39
N GLY A 194 -8.92 -17.65 5.52
CA GLY A 194 -8.24 -18.93 5.78
C GLY A 194 -7.02 -19.19 4.90
N ILE A 195 -6.58 -18.23 4.09
CA ILE A 195 -5.42 -18.39 3.20
C ILE A 195 -4.10 -18.29 3.98
N ARG A 196 -4.06 -17.49 5.05
CA ARG A 196 -2.83 -17.16 5.78
C ARG A 196 -2.78 -17.79 7.18
N SER A 197 -1.56 -18.16 7.57
CA SER A 197 -1.22 -18.68 8.92
C SER A 197 -1.90 -20.01 9.23
N ASP A 198 -2.00 -20.87 8.22
CA ASP A 198 -2.44 -22.24 8.39
C ASP A 198 -1.47 -23.00 9.31
N GLY A 199 -2.01 -23.69 10.32
CA GLY A 199 -1.23 -24.38 11.37
C GLY A 199 -0.66 -23.52 12.51
N PHE A 200 -0.92 -22.20 12.54
CA PHE A 200 -0.40 -21.31 13.60
C PHE A 200 -1.36 -21.12 14.78
N SER A 201 -0.81 -20.91 15.97
CA SER A 201 -1.57 -20.51 17.15
C SER A 201 -2.18 -19.10 16.99
N TRP A 202 -3.22 -18.79 17.76
CA TRP A 202 -3.86 -17.47 17.72
C TRP A 202 -2.88 -16.33 18.04
N GLU A 203 -1.96 -16.56 18.98
CA GLU A 203 -0.92 -15.59 19.36
C GLU A 203 0.05 -15.31 18.21
N GLN A 204 0.48 -16.35 17.49
CA GLN A 204 1.36 -16.21 16.32
C GLN A 204 0.68 -15.47 15.17
N LYS A 205 -0.62 -15.75 14.95
CA LYS A 205 -1.46 -15.04 13.98
C LYS A 205 -1.53 -13.55 14.30
N LEU A 206 -1.80 -13.19 15.55
CA LEU A 206 -1.84 -11.80 16.01
C LEU A 206 -0.47 -11.11 15.91
N ASN A 207 0.61 -11.78 16.31
CA ASN A 207 1.95 -11.20 16.21
C ASN A 207 2.31 -10.89 14.75
N THR A 208 2.09 -11.85 13.84
CA THR A 208 2.31 -11.66 12.40
C THR A 208 1.49 -10.50 11.87
N LEU A 209 0.19 -10.44 12.22
CA LEU A 209 -0.71 -9.36 11.81
C LEU A 209 -0.18 -7.99 12.25
N VAL A 210 0.22 -7.86 13.52
CA VAL A 210 0.69 -6.59 14.10
C VAL A 210 2.03 -6.18 13.51
N VAL A 211 3.02 -7.08 13.51
CA VAL A 211 4.38 -6.78 13.00
C VAL A 211 4.30 -6.40 11.53
N ASN A 212 3.59 -7.19 10.71
CA ASN A 212 3.48 -6.89 9.29
C ASN A 212 2.78 -5.55 9.08
N SER A 213 1.65 -5.30 9.75
CA SER A 213 0.90 -4.04 9.65
C SER A 213 1.73 -2.82 9.98
N LEU A 214 2.56 -2.91 11.02
CA LEU A 214 3.39 -1.78 11.45
C LEU A 214 4.63 -1.58 10.57
N LEU A 215 5.12 -2.62 9.90
CA LEU A 215 6.46 -2.63 9.33
C LEU A 215 6.50 -2.81 7.81
N GLU A 216 5.80 -3.79 7.23
CA GLU A 216 5.98 -4.17 5.82
C GLU A 216 5.59 -3.05 4.83
N THR A 217 4.37 -2.52 4.91
CA THR A 217 3.97 -1.41 4.02
C THR A 217 4.51 -0.05 4.48
N ASN A 218 4.68 0.16 5.79
CA ASN A 218 5.22 1.42 6.32
C ASN A 218 6.68 1.67 5.96
N LEU A 219 7.47 0.61 5.78
CA LEU A 219 8.83 0.64 5.21
C LEU A 219 8.92 1.58 4.01
N GLY A 220 7.95 1.46 3.10
CA GLY A 220 7.90 2.21 1.85
C GLY A 220 7.17 3.55 1.94
N ALA A 221 6.43 3.84 3.02
CA ALA A 221 5.44 4.93 3.03
C ALA A 221 6.04 6.32 2.75
N VAL A 222 7.16 6.65 3.41
CA VAL A 222 7.86 7.94 3.19
C VAL A 222 8.51 8.01 1.80
N PRO A 223 9.37 7.06 1.36
CA PRO A 223 9.98 7.13 0.04
C PRO A 223 8.94 7.09 -1.09
N ILE A 224 7.88 6.28 -0.96
CA ILE A 224 6.78 6.26 -1.94
C ILE A 224 6.07 7.62 -2.01
N PHE A 225 5.82 8.28 -0.87
CA PHE A 225 5.23 9.62 -0.89
C PHE A 225 6.15 10.65 -1.57
N CYS A 226 7.47 10.54 -1.37
CA CYS A 226 8.42 11.38 -2.08
C CYS A 226 8.38 11.14 -3.59
N ILE A 227 8.32 9.87 -4.02
CA ILE A 227 8.15 9.50 -5.43
C ILE A 227 6.83 10.07 -5.97
N TYR A 228 5.72 9.90 -5.25
CA TYR A 228 4.41 10.44 -5.60
C TYR A 228 4.48 11.95 -5.83
N ALA A 229 5.09 12.70 -4.89
CA ALA A 229 5.22 14.14 -5.01
C ALA A 229 6.13 14.54 -6.19
N LEU A 230 7.23 13.83 -6.44
CA LEU A 230 8.13 14.11 -7.57
C LEU A 230 7.50 13.82 -8.93
N VAL A 231 6.78 12.70 -9.05
CA VAL A 231 6.09 12.32 -10.30
C VAL A 231 4.94 13.30 -10.56
N THR A 232 4.08 13.54 -9.57
CA THR A 232 2.90 14.41 -9.73
C THR A 232 3.24 15.90 -9.74
N ALA A 233 4.50 16.28 -9.51
CA ALA A 233 4.99 17.63 -9.78
C ALA A 233 5.13 17.92 -11.28
N ARG A 234 5.17 16.88 -12.13
CA ARG A 234 5.38 16.99 -13.58
C ARG A 234 4.26 16.36 -14.41
N PHE A 235 3.53 15.41 -13.83
CA PHE A 235 2.48 14.67 -14.52
C PHE A 235 1.14 14.78 -13.80
N LEU A 236 0.07 14.83 -14.59
CA LEU A 236 -1.31 14.65 -14.18
C LEU A 236 -1.63 13.16 -14.08
N GLU A 237 -2.74 12.82 -13.43
CA GLU A 237 -3.14 11.43 -13.20
C GLU A 237 -3.43 10.68 -14.51
N SER A 238 -3.91 11.42 -15.52
CA SER A 238 -4.05 10.97 -16.92
C SER A 238 -2.73 10.70 -17.65
N GLY A 239 -1.57 11.00 -17.04
CA GLY A 239 -0.25 10.89 -17.67
C GLY A 239 0.14 12.10 -18.53
N ALA A 240 -0.75 13.08 -18.72
CA ALA A 240 -0.42 14.33 -19.37
C ALA A 240 0.59 15.15 -18.54
N ARG A 241 1.44 15.93 -19.20
CA ARG A 241 2.38 16.83 -18.50
C ARG A 241 1.64 18.04 -17.94
N ARG A 242 2.10 18.53 -16.79
CA ARG A 242 1.70 19.83 -16.21
C ARG A 242 2.92 20.74 -16.06
N PRO A 243 2.74 22.06 -15.87
CA PRO A 243 3.83 22.96 -15.49
C PRO A 243 4.55 22.41 -14.25
N ALA A 244 5.87 22.33 -14.34
CA ALA A 244 6.69 21.71 -13.30
C ALA A 244 6.62 22.53 -12.00
N ALA A 245 6.31 21.85 -10.89
CA ALA A 245 6.37 22.43 -9.56
C ALA A 245 7.65 22.00 -8.84
N ALA A 246 8.17 22.86 -7.97
CA ALA A 246 9.20 22.45 -7.01
C ALA A 246 8.61 21.38 -6.06
N PHE A 247 9.45 20.44 -5.60
CA PHE A 247 9.02 19.35 -4.71
C PHE A 247 8.23 19.85 -3.49
N SER A 248 8.75 20.87 -2.81
CA SER A 248 8.12 21.43 -1.61
C SER A 248 6.78 22.10 -1.90
N GLU A 249 6.64 22.80 -3.03
CA GLU A 249 5.37 23.35 -3.49
C GLU A 249 4.37 22.24 -3.83
N ARG A 250 4.82 21.16 -4.46
CA ARG A 250 3.94 20.03 -4.75
C ARG A 250 3.46 19.35 -3.46
N VAL A 251 4.34 19.19 -2.46
CA VAL A 251 3.94 18.71 -1.12
C VAL A 251 2.88 19.63 -0.51
N LYS A 252 3.03 20.95 -0.63
CA LYS A 252 2.03 21.92 -0.18
C LYS A 252 0.69 21.77 -0.89
N GLU A 253 0.68 21.68 -2.21
CA GLU A 253 -0.53 21.41 -3.00
C GLU A 253 -1.24 20.14 -2.51
N ILE A 254 -0.48 19.05 -2.34
CA ILE A 254 -1.02 17.77 -1.85
C ILE A 254 -1.61 17.95 -0.45
N ASN A 255 -0.92 18.66 0.45
CA ASN A 255 -1.39 18.88 1.81
C ASN A 255 -2.68 19.71 1.88
N LEU A 256 -2.85 20.68 0.98
CA LEU A 256 -4.07 21.51 0.90
C LEU A 256 -5.30 20.78 0.34
N ARG A 257 -5.13 19.65 -0.36
CA ARG A 257 -6.26 18.88 -0.91
C ARG A 257 -7.18 18.29 0.18
N SER A 258 -8.43 18.01 -0.17
CA SER A 258 -9.38 17.29 0.69
C SER A 258 -9.92 16.07 -0.06
N PHE A 259 -10.24 14.99 0.67
CA PHE A 259 -10.90 13.81 0.10
C PHE A 259 -12.29 14.12 -0.48
N ARG A 260 -12.92 15.22 -0.04
CA ARG A 260 -14.19 15.72 -0.60
C ARG A 260 -14.01 16.77 -1.70
N GLY A 261 -12.76 17.08 -2.08
CA GLY A 261 -12.40 18.16 -2.99
C GLY A 261 -12.39 17.80 -4.48
N MET A 262 -11.86 18.73 -5.28
CA MET A 262 -11.72 18.69 -6.75
C MET A 262 -10.94 17.47 -7.29
N PRO A 263 -11.13 17.08 -8.57
CA PRO A 263 -10.38 15.99 -9.22
C PRO A 263 -8.85 16.11 -9.06
N LEU A 264 -8.12 14.98 -9.07
CA LEU A 264 -6.65 14.96 -8.91
C LEU A 264 -5.91 15.82 -9.96
N ASP A 265 -6.54 16.04 -11.11
CA ASP A 265 -5.99 16.79 -12.24
C ASP A 265 -6.18 18.31 -12.12
N GLU A 266 -7.00 18.78 -11.18
CA GLU A 266 -7.17 20.22 -10.94
C GLU A 266 -6.14 20.74 -9.92
N PRO A 267 -5.64 21.98 -10.11
CA PRO A 267 -4.77 22.62 -9.13
C PRO A 267 -5.51 22.74 -7.79
N ALA A 268 -4.76 22.59 -6.69
CA ALA A 268 -5.34 22.82 -5.37
C ALA A 268 -5.88 24.26 -5.33
N PRO A 269 -7.04 24.50 -4.68
CA PRO A 269 -7.58 25.84 -4.59
C PRO A 269 -6.53 26.75 -3.95
N VAL A 270 -6.20 27.85 -4.64
CA VAL A 270 -5.45 28.94 -4.01
C VAL A 270 -6.37 29.44 -2.91
N GLN A 271 -5.99 29.24 -1.63
CA GLN A 271 -6.66 29.93 -0.54
C GLN A 271 -6.53 31.42 -0.85
N SER A 272 -7.63 32.05 -1.26
CA SER A 272 -7.63 33.49 -1.42
C SER A 272 -7.34 34.10 -0.04
N PRO A 273 -6.55 35.18 0.04
CA PRO A 273 -6.27 35.86 1.31
C PRO A 273 -7.55 36.28 2.06
N VAL A 274 -8.68 36.34 1.36
CA VAL A 274 -10.00 36.72 1.86
C VAL A 274 -10.59 35.62 2.78
N CYS A 275 -10.48 34.35 2.41
CA CYS A 275 -11.10 33.26 3.16
C CYS A 275 -10.40 33.00 4.51
N VAL A 276 -9.08 33.23 4.57
CA VAL A 276 -8.29 33.14 5.82
C VAL A 276 -8.64 34.29 6.78
N LYS A 277 -8.97 35.47 6.26
CA LYS A 277 -9.46 36.60 7.08
C LYS A 277 -10.85 36.32 7.65
N GLU A 278 -11.78 35.80 6.85
CA GLU A 278 -13.14 35.49 7.34
C GLU A 278 -13.16 34.38 8.40
N GLU A 279 -12.30 33.35 8.28
CA GLU A 279 -12.17 32.31 9.32
C GLU A 279 -11.48 32.81 10.59
N ALA A 280 -10.54 33.76 10.47
CA ALA A 280 -9.91 34.42 11.62
C ALA A 280 -10.89 35.37 12.32
N GLU A 281 -11.61 36.21 11.57
CA GLU A 281 -12.62 37.14 12.10
C GLU A 281 -13.80 36.38 12.72
N ARG A 282 -14.25 35.25 12.16
CA ARG A 282 -15.28 34.41 12.82
C ARG A 282 -14.82 33.80 14.13
N ARG A 283 -13.53 33.49 14.29
CA ARG A 283 -12.98 32.97 15.55
C ARG A 283 -12.80 34.07 16.60
N GLU A 284 -12.57 35.31 16.17
CA GLU A 284 -12.48 36.46 17.07
C GLU A 284 -13.86 37.02 17.46
N THR A 285 -14.86 36.91 16.59
CA THR A 285 -16.23 37.42 16.85
C THR A 285 -17.20 36.39 17.44
N GLY A 286 -16.88 35.10 17.38
CA GLY A 286 -17.71 34.02 17.97
C GLY A 286 -17.41 33.68 19.42
N GLY A 287 -16.59 34.50 20.10
CA GLY A 287 -16.21 34.34 21.51
C GLY A 287 -16.74 35.46 22.39
N LEU A 288 -18.06 35.60 22.46
CA LEU A 288 -18.78 36.31 23.52
C LEU A 288 -20.07 35.54 23.86
#